data_AF-A0AA38WEU1-F1
#
_entry.id   AF-A0AA38WEU1-F1
#
_cell.length_a   1.000
_cell.length_b   1.000
_cell.length_c   1.000
_cell.angle_alpha   90.00
_cell.angle_beta   90.00
_cell.angle_gamma   90.00
#
_symmetry.space_group_name_H-M   'P 1'
#
loop_
_entity.id
_entity.type
_entity.pdbx_description
1 polymer ?
#
loop_
_entity_poly.entity_id
_entity_poly.type
_entity_poly.pdbx_seq_one_letter_code
_entity_poly.pdbx_strand_id
1 'polypeptide(L)'
;MGFGEKWRGWVKGCVCTAKVSVLINGAPTKEFFFGKGVRQGVPLAPFLFILAAEGLNVAMHEALRKNIFRGVRLDDSADDVSIFQYADDTSFIGEWDWENAKILIRILKCFEIFSGLKINMHKSSISGVVAKTLSSGGRRCLCKIVLGTLGSYYFWLYKAPRKVLNSLESIQSRFFWGGTDDKNKIRWVAWDCVVSDKKCGGLGIGSLRALNLALLAKWRWRERTEVDAKWRQLNSDGSGWTWELEAEKIFTVRSLRKLIDAVSLPISDRETDWLATLDNLNKRGVRLQANECVMCHSAAESLDHIFGNCSTTRHVGAHLSNLVDWWPIPDDTAQRFWPVSGLVAGDICRIKVQKTIVAAFLWVMWAQRNNNAFKGCCKKETEICCEIQFRAFEWLRCNTKCGKFLSRDRWICNPVNAFLSCNSLAPR
;
A
#
# COMPACT_ATOMS: atom_id res chain seq x y z
N MET A 1 35.83 3.87 -25.33
CA MET A 1 35.72 3.07 -24.08
C MET A 1 36.93 2.17 -23.79
N GLY A 2 37.89 1.95 -24.71
CA GLY A 2 39.22 1.40 -24.34
C GLY A 2 39.28 -0.07 -23.88
N PHE A 3 38.25 -0.87 -24.13
CA PHE A 3 38.23 -2.27 -23.67
C PHE A 3 39.26 -3.14 -24.40
N GLY A 4 40.08 -3.87 -23.64
CA GLY A 4 41.10 -4.78 -24.17
C GLY A 4 40.53 -5.95 -24.98
N GLU A 5 41.36 -6.52 -25.87
CA GLU A 5 40.95 -7.61 -26.78
C GLU A 5 40.43 -8.85 -26.03
N LYS A 6 41.12 -9.22 -24.92
CA LYS A 6 40.73 -10.38 -24.09
C LYS A 6 39.32 -10.24 -23.53
N TRP A 7 38.99 -9.06 -22.99
CA TRP A 7 37.66 -8.79 -22.44
C TRP A 7 36.59 -8.82 -23.52
N ARG A 8 36.84 -8.19 -24.67
CA ARG A 8 35.95 -8.26 -25.84
C ARG A 8 35.72 -9.70 -26.30
N GLY A 9 36.78 -10.52 -26.28
CA GLY A 9 36.71 -11.96 -26.55
C GLY A 9 35.80 -12.71 -25.58
N TRP A 10 35.93 -12.46 -24.28
CA TRP A 10 35.06 -13.08 -23.26
C TRP A 10 33.60 -12.68 -23.40
N VAL A 11 33.32 -11.39 -23.58
CA VAL A 11 31.93 -10.91 -23.78
C VAL A 11 31.32 -11.50 -25.05
N LYS A 12 32.09 -11.53 -26.15
CA LYS A 12 31.66 -12.19 -27.40
C LYS A 12 31.40 -13.68 -27.18
N GLY A 13 32.25 -14.37 -26.42
CA GLY A 13 32.02 -15.74 -26.00
C GLY A 13 30.69 -15.90 -25.26
N CYS A 14 30.46 -15.11 -24.22
CA CYS A 14 29.24 -15.19 -23.41
C CYS A 14 27.94 -14.94 -24.20
N VAL A 15 27.97 -14.02 -25.17
CA VAL A 15 26.78 -13.68 -25.97
C VAL A 15 26.58 -14.66 -27.14
N CYS A 16 27.64 -15.09 -27.82
CA CYS A 16 27.53 -15.90 -29.04
C CYS A 16 27.45 -17.41 -28.78
N THR A 17 27.92 -17.91 -27.63
CA THR A 17 27.92 -19.37 -27.35
C THR A 17 26.64 -19.86 -26.68
N ALA A 18 25.77 -18.95 -26.24
CA ALA A 18 24.56 -19.31 -25.53
C ALA A 18 23.54 -19.99 -26.46
N LYS A 19 23.04 -21.15 -26.03
CA LYS A 19 21.93 -21.90 -26.65
C LYS A 19 20.71 -21.87 -25.75
N VAL A 20 19.52 -21.95 -26.35
CA VAL A 20 18.25 -22.04 -25.63
C VAL A 20 17.37 -23.13 -26.19
N SER A 21 16.67 -23.82 -25.29
CA SER A 21 15.50 -24.65 -25.55
C SER A 21 14.28 -24.00 -24.91
N VAL A 22 13.13 -24.04 -25.57
CA VAL A 22 11.86 -23.59 -25.00
C VAL A 22 11.20 -24.79 -24.34
N LEU A 23 10.69 -24.63 -23.12
CA LEU A 23 9.91 -25.68 -22.46
C LEU A 23 8.46 -25.59 -22.94
N ILE A 24 7.97 -26.64 -23.59
CA ILE A 24 6.57 -26.80 -23.98
C ILE A 24 5.99 -27.95 -23.15
N ASN A 25 5.02 -27.66 -22.28
CA ASN A 25 4.41 -28.64 -21.37
C ASN A 25 5.43 -29.41 -20.49
N GLY A 26 6.50 -28.74 -20.06
CA GLY A 26 7.55 -29.33 -19.22
C GLY A 26 8.60 -30.14 -19.99
N ALA A 27 8.47 -30.32 -21.31
CA ALA A 27 9.48 -30.95 -22.15
C ALA A 27 10.29 -29.90 -22.94
N PRO A 28 11.63 -29.99 -22.97
CA PRO A 28 12.47 -29.05 -23.71
C PRO A 28 12.41 -29.32 -25.23
N THR A 29 12.30 -28.27 -26.03
CA THR A 29 12.46 -28.33 -27.49
C THR A 29 13.94 -28.47 -27.88
N LYS A 30 14.19 -28.72 -29.18
CA LYS A 30 15.55 -28.68 -29.74
C LYS A 30 16.22 -27.34 -29.45
N GLU A 31 17.48 -27.39 -29.06
CA GLU A 31 18.29 -26.20 -28.80
C GLU A 31 18.52 -25.40 -30.09
N PHE A 32 18.43 -24.08 -29.98
CA PHE A 32 18.80 -23.15 -31.03
C PHE A 32 19.68 -22.03 -30.49
N PHE A 33 20.44 -21.39 -31.37
CA PHE A 33 21.33 -20.28 -31.03
C PHE A 33 20.56 -18.95 -30.98
N PHE A 34 21.00 -18.04 -30.11
CA PHE A 34 20.48 -16.68 -30.12
C PHE A 34 20.94 -15.92 -31.36
N GLY A 35 19.99 -15.33 -32.10
CA GLY A 35 20.29 -14.37 -33.17
C GLY A 35 20.54 -12.95 -32.65
N LYS A 36 19.69 -12.49 -31.72
CA LYS A 36 19.78 -11.16 -31.07
C LYS A 36 19.35 -11.26 -29.61
N GLY A 37 19.93 -10.41 -28.76
CA GLY A 37 19.55 -10.25 -27.35
C GLY A 37 20.43 -11.02 -26.37
N VAL A 38 20.29 -10.67 -25.09
CA VAL A 38 20.97 -11.33 -23.97
C VAL A 38 19.90 -11.96 -23.09
N ARG A 39 20.18 -13.15 -22.54
CA ARG A 39 19.25 -13.87 -21.66
C ARG A 39 18.92 -13.04 -20.41
N GLN A 40 17.64 -12.88 -20.12
CA GLN A 40 17.16 -12.26 -18.88
C GLN A 40 17.56 -13.12 -17.66
N GLY A 41 18.01 -12.46 -16.60
CA GLY A 41 18.52 -13.13 -15.38
C GLY A 41 20.02 -13.42 -15.39
N VAL A 42 20.74 -13.12 -16.48
CA VAL A 42 22.22 -13.16 -16.48
C VAL A 42 22.76 -11.88 -15.82
N PRO A 43 23.66 -11.97 -14.82
CA PRO A 43 24.20 -10.80 -14.12
C PRO A 43 24.87 -9.76 -15.02
N LEU A 44 25.41 -10.19 -16.17
CA LEU A 44 26.10 -9.34 -17.13
C LEU A 44 25.17 -8.53 -18.04
N ALA A 45 23.93 -9.01 -18.26
CA ALA A 45 23.01 -8.41 -19.22
C ALA A 45 22.67 -6.92 -18.93
N PRO A 46 22.43 -6.50 -17.67
CA PRO A 46 22.17 -5.09 -17.35
C PRO A 46 23.35 -4.19 -17.68
N PHE A 47 24.58 -4.64 -17.43
CA PHE A 47 25.79 -3.85 -17.71
C PHE A 47 26.02 -3.66 -19.21
N LEU A 48 25.80 -4.71 -20.00
CA LEU A 48 25.88 -4.62 -21.46
C LEU A 48 24.83 -3.67 -22.03
N PHE A 49 23.63 -3.65 -21.43
CA PHE A 49 22.59 -2.68 -21.80
C PHE A 49 23.01 -1.24 -21.47
N ILE A 50 23.55 -0.99 -20.27
CA ILE A 50 24.04 0.34 -19.89
C ILE A 50 25.13 0.83 -20.87
N LEU A 51 26.07 -0.05 -21.26
CA LEU A 51 27.09 0.30 -22.25
C LEU A 51 26.51 0.69 -23.62
N ALA A 52 25.45 0.02 -24.07
CA ALA A 52 24.75 0.40 -25.29
C ALA A 52 23.96 1.71 -25.12
N ALA A 53 23.27 1.89 -23.99
CA ALA A 53 22.50 3.08 -23.66
C ALA A 53 23.38 4.33 -23.51
N GLU A 54 24.65 4.17 -23.11
CA GLU A 54 25.62 5.26 -23.03
C GLU A 54 25.85 5.96 -24.38
N GLY A 55 25.72 5.22 -25.50
CA GLY A 55 25.77 5.83 -26.83
C GLY A 55 24.66 6.88 -27.06
N LEU A 56 23.49 6.68 -26.44
CA LEU A 56 22.39 7.64 -26.49
C LEU A 56 22.67 8.87 -25.61
N ASN A 57 23.29 8.68 -24.43
CA ASN A 57 23.73 9.80 -23.58
C ASN A 57 24.71 10.69 -24.32
N VAL A 58 25.73 10.09 -24.95
CA VAL A 58 26.73 10.82 -25.73
C VAL A 58 26.10 11.59 -26.90
N ALA A 59 25.16 10.97 -27.62
CA ALA A 59 24.45 11.63 -28.72
C ALA A 59 23.63 12.85 -28.24
N MET A 60 22.95 12.73 -27.10
CA MET A 60 22.19 13.84 -26.50
C MET A 60 23.12 14.96 -25.99
N HIS A 61 24.22 14.60 -25.33
CA HIS A 61 25.21 15.57 -24.85
C HIS A 61 25.82 16.37 -26.00
N GLU A 62 26.13 15.70 -27.12
CA GLU A 62 26.65 16.37 -28.31
C GLU A 62 25.60 17.28 -28.98
N ALA A 63 24.32 16.88 -28.95
CA ALA A 63 23.21 17.71 -29.45
C ALA A 63 23.00 18.98 -28.60
N LEU A 64 23.14 18.87 -27.27
CA LEU A 64 23.14 20.01 -26.35
C LEU A 64 24.35 20.92 -26.58
N ARG A 65 25.55 20.34 -26.63
CA ARG A 65 26.81 21.09 -26.83
C ARG A 65 26.81 21.90 -28.13
N LYS A 66 26.17 21.37 -29.18
CA LYS A 66 26.01 22.05 -30.47
C LYS A 66 24.81 23.00 -30.53
N ASN A 67 24.07 23.17 -29.44
CA ASN A 67 22.82 23.94 -29.38
C ASN A 67 21.77 23.50 -30.42
N ILE A 68 21.81 22.23 -30.84
CA ILE A 68 20.82 21.63 -31.74
C ILE A 68 19.57 21.27 -30.94
N PHE A 69 19.74 20.69 -29.76
CA PHE A 69 18.67 20.41 -28.82
C PHE A 69 18.72 21.41 -27.67
N ARG A 70 17.56 21.90 -27.21
CA ARG A 70 17.47 22.84 -26.08
C ARG A 70 16.96 22.10 -24.85
N GLY A 71 17.85 21.93 -23.88
CA GLY A 71 17.57 21.31 -22.59
C GLY A 71 16.88 22.26 -21.60
N VAL A 72 16.69 21.80 -20.36
CA VAL A 72 16.23 22.67 -19.27
C VAL A 72 17.42 23.07 -18.41
N ARG A 73 17.64 24.37 -18.31
CA ARG A 73 18.62 24.94 -17.39
C ARG A 73 18.06 24.91 -15.97
N LEU A 74 18.77 24.26 -15.07
CA LEU A 74 18.53 24.40 -13.64
C LEU A 74 19.36 25.60 -13.16
N ASP A 75 18.76 26.48 -12.37
CA ASP A 75 19.45 27.67 -11.86
C ASP A 75 20.75 27.27 -11.13
N ASP A 76 21.83 28.02 -11.39
CA ASP A 76 23.21 27.82 -10.91
C ASP A 76 24.01 26.59 -11.42
N SER A 77 23.48 25.73 -12.29
CA SER A 77 24.26 24.66 -12.91
C SER A 77 24.78 25.03 -14.32
N ALA A 78 26.04 24.67 -14.61
CA ALA A 78 26.65 24.88 -15.93
C ALA A 78 26.08 23.95 -17.03
N ASP A 79 25.47 22.84 -16.65
CA ASP A 79 25.02 21.79 -17.57
C ASP A 79 23.49 21.76 -17.69
N ASP A 80 22.98 21.82 -18.92
CA ASP A 80 21.55 21.66 -19.21
C ASP A 80 21.13 20.19 -18.99
N VAL A 81 20.12 19.97 -18.17
CA VAL A 81 19.58 18.62 -17.94
C VAL A 81 18.60 18.27 -19.06
N SER A 82 18.88 17.19 -19.79
CA SER A 82 18.05 16.77 -20.94
C SER A 82 17.61 15.31 -20.94
N ILE A 83 18.27 14.44 -20.18
CA ILE A 83 18.00 13.01 -20.18
C ILE A 83 18.06 12.41 -18.77
N PHE A 84 17.08 11.57 -18.46
CA PHE A 84 17.03 10.73 -17.28
C PHE A 84 16.88 9.28 -17.73
N GLN A 85 17.87 8.45 -17.44
CA GLN A 85 17.86 7.03 -17.80
C GLN A 85 17.79 6.16 -16.56
N TYR A 86 16.84 5.22 -16.55
CA TYR A 86 16.81 4.11 -15.62
C TYR A 86 16.50 2.82 -16.38
N ALA A 87 17.53 2.02 -16.65
CA ALA A 87 17.42 0.86 -17.53
C ALA A 87 16.73 1.23 -18.87
N ASP A 88 15.65 0.53 -19.24
CA ASP A 88 14.89 0.79 -20.46
C ASP A 88 13.96 2.00 -20.38
N ASP A 89 13.65 2.49 -19.17
CA ASP A 89 12.84 3.69 -18.97
C ASP A 89 13.71 4.94 -19.12
N THR A 90 13.62 5.59 -20.28
CA THR A 90 14.32 6.85 -20.58
C THR A 90 13.32 7.99 -20.71
N SER A 91 13.53 9.05 -19.94
CA SER A 91 12.77 10.31 -20.01
C SER A 91 13.64 11.44 -20.54
N PHE A 92 13.10 12.21 -21.49
CA PHE A 92 13.77 13.37 -22.05
C PHE A 92 13.08 14.64 -21.59
N ILE A 93 13.87 15.67 -21.28
CA ILE A 93 13.39 16.97 -20.85
C ILE A 93 14.04 18.04 -21.73
N GLY A 94 13.24 19.00 -22.20
CA GLY A 94 13.71 20.11 -23.00
C GLY A 94 12.65 21.18 -23.15
N GLU A 95 13.00 22.27 -23.82
CA GLU A 95 12.05 23.33 -24.15
C GLU A 95 10.89 22.79 -25.01
N TRP A 96 9.67 23.26 -24.73
CA TRP A 96 8.48 22.89 -25.49
C TRP A 96 8.48 23.60 -26.84
N ASP A 97 9.08 22.94 -27.83
CA ASP A 97 9.11 23.38 -29.21
C ASP A 97 9.02 22.18 -30.18
N TRP A 98 8.34 22.38 -31.31
CA TRP A 98 8.13 21.33 -32.30
C TRP A 98 9.43 20.95 -33.02
N GLU A 99 10.36 21.88 -33.25
CA GLU A 99 11.67 21.53 -33.80
C GLU A 99 12.50 20.74 -32.79
N ASN A 100 12.48 21.13 -31.51
CA ASN A 100 13.13 20.38 -30.45
C ASN A 100 12.61 18.92 -30.34
N ALA A 101 11.29 18.74 -30.46
CA ALA A 101 10.67 17.41 -30.50
C ALA A 101 11.07 16.59 -31.74
N LYS A 102 11.12 17.20 -32.92
CA LYS A 102 11.60 16.53 -34.15
C LYS A 102 13.05 16.11 -34.03
N ILE A 103 13.90 16.94 -33.44
CA ILE A 103 15.32 16.65 -33.21
C ILE A 103 15.47 15.44 -32.28
N LEU A 104 14.71 15.40 -31.18
CA LEU A 104 14.70 14.25 -30.28
C LEU A 104 14.30 12.96 -31.02
N ILE A 105 13.23 13.00 -31.82
CA ILE A 105 12.80 11.84 -32.62
C ILE A 105 13.89 11.42 -33.63
N ARG A 106 14.62 12.38 -34.22
CA ARG A 106 15.74 12.07 -35.14
C ARG A 106 16.89 11.38 -34.40
N ILE A 107 17.29 11.88 -33.24
CA ILE A 107 18.35 11.27 -32.42
C ILE A 107 17.95 9.83 -32.04
N LEU A 108 16.71 9.65 -31.58
CA LEU A 108 16.15 8.35 -31.24
C LEU A 108 16.13 7.36 -32.42
N LYS A 109 15.76 7.83 -33.62
CA LYS A 109 15.82 7.00 -34.85
C LYS A 109 17.25 6.65 -35.24
N CYS A 110 18.18 7.59 -35.15
CA CYS A 110 19.60 7.32 -35.39
C CYS A 110 20.14 6.28 -34.39
N PHE A 111 19.74 6.38 -33.13
CA PHE A 111 20.08 5.39 -32.10
C PHE A 111 19.48 4.01 -32.39
N GLU A 112 18.22 3.92 -32.83
CA GLU A 112 17.59 2.67 -33.24
C GLU A 112 18.34 1.99 -34.40
N ILE A 113 18.78 2.77 -35.39
CA ILE A 113 19.55 2.26 -36.54
C ILE A 113 20.93 1.76 -36.08
N PHE A 114 21.63 2.51 -35.23
CA PHE A 114 22.99 2.18 -34.79
C PHE A 114 23.03 1.03 -33.78
N SER A 115 22.14 1.05 -32.77
CA SER A 115 22.10 0.05 -31.71
C SER A 115 21.34 -1.22 -32.09
N GLY A 116 20.43 -1.14 -33.07
CA GLY A 116 19.49 -2.20 -33.40
C GLY A 116 18.39 -2.41 -32.36
N LEU A 117 18.28 -1.53 -31.35
CA LEU A 117 17.19 -1.52 -30.36
C LEU A 117 15.97 -0.80 -30.91
N LYS A 118 14.79 -1.38 -30.74
CA LYS A 118 13.53 -0.80 -31.21
C LYS A 118 12.83 -0.03 -30.10
N ILE A 119 12.45 1.22 -30.38
CA ILE A 119 11.71 2.04 -29.43
C ILE A 119 10.24 1.61 -29.40
N ASN A 120 9.70 1.46 -28.19
CA ASN A 120 8.29 1.12 -28.03
C ASN A 120 7.41 2.38 -28.12
N MET A 121 6.92 2.66 -29.32
CA MET A 121 6.05 3.82 -29.58
C MET A 121 4.70 3.76 -28.85
N HIS A 122 4.21 2.57 -28.48
CA HIS A 122 2.96 2.44 -27.71
C HIS A 122 3.11 2.80 -26.24
N LYS A 123 4.32 2.66 -25.70
CA LYS A 123 4.65 3.04 -24.31
C LYS A 123 5.24 4.44 -24.20
N SER A 124 5.78 4.97 -25.30
CA SER A 124 6.39 6.30 -25.34
C SER A 124 5.31 7.36 -25.50
N SER A 125 5.34 8.39 -24.65
CA SER A 125 4.45 9.53 -24.75
C SER A 125 5.24 10.83 -24.70
N ILE A 126 4.86 11.80 -25.52
CA ILE A 126 5.34 13.18 -25.44
C ILE A 126 4.28 14.01 -24.76
N SER A 127 4.67 14.81 -23.76
CA SER A 127 3.75 15.63 -22.98
C SER A 127 4.38 16.98 -22.68
N GLY A 128 3.64 18.04 -23.00
CA GLY A 128 4.08 19.41 -22.73
C GLY A 128 3.67 19.83 -21.34
N VAL A 129 4.66 20.17 -20.52
CA VAL A 129 4.43 20.73 -19.18
C VAL A 129 4.52 22.25 -19.27
N VAL A 130 3.43 22.88 -19.72
CA VAL A 130 3.29 24.34 -19.63
C VAL A 130 2.43 24.66 -18.42
N ALA A 131 3.07 25.00 -17.29
CA ALA A 131 2.38 25.29 -16.03
C ALA A 131 1.27 26.34 -16.16
N LYS A 132 1.37 27.26 -17.14
CA LYS A 132 0.36 28.31 -17.43
C LYS A 132 -0.90 27.82 -18.16
N THR A 133 -0.83 26.78 -19.00
CA THR A 133 -1.97 26.28 -19.80
C THR A 133 -2.47 24.91 -19.35
N LEU A 134 -1.88 24.36 -18.28
CA LEU A 134 -2.21 23.03 -17.79
C LEU A 134 -3.65 22.99 -17.21
N SER A 135 -4.49 22.13 -17.79
CA SER A 135 -5.84 21.86 -17.27
C SER A 135 -5.79 21.34 -15.83
N SER A 136 -6.87 21.50 -15.07
CA SER A 136 -6.95 20.97 -13.70
C SER A 136 -6.73 19.45 -13.65
N GLY A 137 -7.11 18.73 -14.72
CA GLY A 137 -6.82 17.30 -14.90
C GLY A 137 -5.35 17.00 -15.13
N GLY A 138 -4.65 17.80 -15.95
CA GLY A 138 -3.21 17.69 -16.17
C GLY A 138 -2.41 17.94 -14.89
N ARG A 139 -2.81 18.97 -14.10
CA ARG A 139 -2.15 19.30 -12.83
C ARG A 139 -2.32 18.20 -11.80
N ARG A 140 -3.52 17.62 -11.73
CA ARG A 140 -3.80 16.43 -10.92
C ARG A 140 -2.90 15.25 -11.30
N CYS A 141 -2.77 14.97 -12.60
CA CYS A 141 -1.95 13.87 -13.11
C CYS A 141 -0.48 14.05 -12.70
N LEU A 142 0.08 15.24 -12.92
CA LEU A 142 1.46 15.55 -12.55
C LEU A 142 1.70 15.53 -11.05
N CYS A 143 0.78 16.05 -10.23
CA CYS A 143 0.89 15.92 -8.77
C CYS A 143 1.01 14.46 -8.34
N LYS A 144 0.24 13.57 -8.98
CA LYS A 144 0.22 12.15 -8.68
C LYS A 144 1.45 11.42 -9.18
N ILE A 145 1.96 11.76 -10.37
CA ILE A 145 3.17 11.18 -10.93
C ILE A 145 4.37 11.67 -10.11
N VAL A 146 4.64 12.97 -10.08
CA VAL A 146 5.89 13.53 -9.54
C VAL A 146 6.10 13.19 -8.07
N LEU A 147 5.07 13.14 -7.23
CA LEU A 147 5.26 12.86 -5.79
C LEU A 147 4.78 11.49 -5.34
N GLY A 148 3.98 10.80 -6.16
CA GLY A 148 3.66 9.39 -5.97
C GLY A 148 4.87 8.48 -6.24
N THR A 149 5.70 8.79 -7.24
CA THR A 149 6.90 7.99 -7.56
C THR A 149 8.19 8.53 -6.93
N LEU A 150 8.42 9.84 -6.91
CA LEU A 150 9.69 10.39 -6.41
C LEU A 150 9.82 10.28 -4.88
N GLY A 151 8.71 10.43 -4.16
CA GLY A 151 8.67 10.32 -2.70
C GLY A 151 8.56 8.89 -2.19
N SER A 152 8.02 7.95 -2.99
CA SER A 152 7.72 6.59 -2.50
C SER A 152 8.96 5.76 -2.18
N TYR A 153 10.09 5.97 -2.86
CA TYR A 153 11.35 5.32 -2.52
C TYR A 153 11.81 5.68 -1.10
N TYR A 154 11.84 6.97 -0.78
CA TYR A 154 12.24 7.45 0.56
C TYR A 154 11.19 7.16 1.61
N PHE A 155 9.89 7.28 1.27
CA PHE A 155 8.79 7.01 2.19
C PHE A 155 8.63 5.53 2.53
N TRP A 156 9.17 4.65 1.69
CA TRP A 156 9.24 3.22 1.97
C TRP A 156 10.34 2.88 2.98
N LEU A 157 11.43 3.66 2.99
CA LEU A 157 12.56 3.45 3.90
C LEU A 157 12.41 4.19 5.22
N TYR A 158 12.00 5.47 5.19
CA TYR A 158 12.00 6.35 6.37
C TYR A 158 10.63 6.94 6.67
N LYS A 159 10.35 7.14 7.97
CA LYS A 159 9.25 8.00 8.40
C LYS A 159 9.63 9.46 8.15
N ALA A 160 8.95 10.09 7.21
CA ALA A 160 9.23 11.47 6.85
C ALA A 160 8.80 12.42 7.99
N PRO A 161 9.65 13.40 8.38
CA PRO A 161 9.27 14.41 9.35
C PRO A 161 8.02 15.18 8.90
N ARG A 162 7.12 15.52 9.82
CA ARG A 162 5.89 16.25 9.49
C ARG A 162 6.14 17.57 8.76
N LYS A 163 7.22 18.27 9.12
CA LYS A 163 7.62 19.51 8.45
C LYS A 163 7.92 19.29 6.96
N VAL A 164 8.61 18.19 6.63
CA VAL A 164 8.93 17.82 5.24
C VAL A 164 7.67 17.44 4.48
N LEU A 165 6.81 16.60 5.07
CA LEU A 165 5.54 16.22 4.45
C LEU A 165 4.64 17.44 4.17
N ASN A 166 4.50 18.34 5.14
CA ASN A 166 3.72 19.56 4.98
C ASN A 166 4.32 20.50 3.93
N SER A 167 5.66 20.58 3.84
CA SER A 167 6.35 21.38 2.82
C SER A 167 6.09 20.81 1.42
N LEU A 168 6.18 19.50 1.25
CA LEU A 168 5.89 18.81 -0.02
C LEU A 168 4.42 18.95 -0.43
N GLU A 169 3.48 18.75 0.50
CA GLU A 169 2.05 18.96 0.24
C GLU A 169 1.73 20.44 -0.05
N SER A 170 2.44 21.39 0.54
CA SER A 170 2.32 22.82 0.21
C SER A 170 2.79 23.12 -1.22
N ILE A 171 3.91 22.52 -1.66
CA ILE A 171 4.38 22.63 -3.04
C ILE A 171 3.35 22.05 -4.01
N GLN A 172 2.79 20.87 -3.71
CA GLN A 172 1.69 20.29 -4.50
C GLN A 172 0.48 21.20 -4.59
N SER A 173 0.06 21.76 -3.46
CA SER A 173 -1.11 22.63 -3.40
C SER A 173 -0.90 23.86 -4.26
N ARG A 174 0.26 24.53 -4.15
CA ARG A 174 0.60 25.69 -4.97
C ARG A 174 0.61 25.35 -6.46
N PHE A 175 1.24 24.25 -6.83
CA PHE A 175 1.28 23.78 -8.22
C PHE A 175 -0.13 23.44 -8.76
N PHE A 176 -0.93 22.71 -7.98
CA PHE A 176 -2.28 22.30 -8.38
C PHE A 176 -3.19 23.49 -8.61
N TRP A 177 -3.14 24.52 -7.75
CA TRP A 177 -3.93 25.74 -7.93
C TRP A 177 -3.35 26.67 -9.01
N GLY A 178 -2.16 26.38 -9.52
CA GLY A 178 -1.49 27.15 -10.57
C GLY A 178 -0.93 28.47 -10.05
N GLY A 179 -0.49 28.50 -8.80
CA GLY A 179 0.32 29.59 -8.25
C GLY A 179 1.74 29.55 -8.82
N THR A 180 2.31 30.72 -9.10
CA THR A 180 3.74 30.91 -9.38
C THR A 180 4.44 31.36 -8.11
N ASP A 181 5.77 31.32 -8.05
CA ASP A 181 6.51 31.73 -6.84
C ASP A 181 6.18 33.18 -6.40
N ASP A 182 5.83 34.06 -7.35
CA ASP A 182 5.47 35.45 -7.06
C ASP A 182 3.97 35.72 -6.83
N LYS A 183 3.06 34.78 -7.17
CA LYS A 183 1.60 35.02 -7.12
C LYS A 183 0.81 33.77 -6.71
N ASN A 184 0.17 33.85 -5.55
CA ASN A 184 -0.80 32.85 -5.09
C ASN A 184 -2.15 33.02 -5.81
N LYS A 185 -2.62 31.98 -6.48
CA LYS A 185 -4.02 31.92 -6.97
C LYS A 185 -4.97 31.55 -5.83
N ILE A 186 -6.20 32.03 -5.94
CA ILE A 186 -7.29 31.73 -4.98
C ILE A 186 -7.52 30.21 -4.92
N ARG A 187 -7.59 29.68 -3.70
CA ARG A 187 -7.92 28.27 -3.44
C ARG A 187 -9.42 28.15 -3.23
N TRP A 188 -10.12 27.55 -4.19
CA TRP A 188 -11.58 27.42 -4.14
C TRP A 188 -12.05 26.29 -3.23
N VAL A 189 -11.20 25.30 -2.99
CA VAL A 189 -11.51 24.12 -2.17
C VAL A 189 -10.34 23.87 -1.21
N ALA A 190 -10.66 23.46 0.01
CA ALA A 190 -9.65 23.06 0.99
C ALA A 190 -8.76 21.93 0.45
N TRP A 191 -7.45 22.01 0.72
CA TRP A 191 -6.49 21.03 0.19
C TRP A 191 -6.79 19.61 0.70
N ASP A 192 -7.21 19.47 1.96
CA ASP A 192 -7.58 18.17 2.53
C ASP A 192 -8.74 17.50 1.77
N CYS A 193 -9.71 18.28 1.27
CA CYS A 193 -10.79 17.77 0.42
C CYS A 193 -10.27 17.36 -0.96
N VAL A 194 -9.35 18.14 -1.55
CA VAL A 194 -8.73 17.82 -2.85
C VAL A 194 -7.93 16.52 -2.80
N VAL A 195 -7.21 16.29 -1.70
CA VAL A 195 -6.33 15.14 -1.49
C VAL A 195 -7.11 13.86 -1.19
N SER A 196 -8.35 13.98 -0.69
CA SER A 196 -9.25 12.86 -0.38
C SER A 196 -9.60 11.99 -1.60
N ASP A 197 -10.08 10.77 -1.36
CA ASP A 197 -10.47 9.83 -2.42
C ASP A 197 -11.59 10.43 -3.30
N LYS A 198 -11.60 10.06 -4.59
CA LYS A 198 -12.71 10.32 -5.53
C LYS A 198 -14.05 9.88 -4.94
N LYS A 199 -14.07 8.77 -4.21
CA LYS A 199 -15.29 8.26 -3.56
C LYS A 199 -15.84 9.19 -2.48
N CYS A 200 -14.98 9.96 -1.83
CA CYS A 200 -15.34 10.93 -0.78
C CYS A 200 -15.50 12.35 -1.33
N GLY A 201 -15.68 12.52 -2.64
CA GLY A 201 -15.81 13.83 -3.30
C GLY A 201 -14.48 14.56 -3.53
N GLY A 202 -13.34 13.90 -3.27
CA GLY A 202 -12.02 14.46 -3.50
C GLY A 202 -11.47 14.20 -4.91
N LEU A 203 -10.27 14.72 -5.18
CA LEU A 203 -9.59 14.54 -6.47
C LEU A 203 -8.58 13.39 -6.44
N GLY A 204 -8.60 12.50 -5.44
CA GLY A 204 -7.79 11.27 -5.41
C GLY A 204 -6.30 11.48 -5.71
N ILE A 205 -5.75 12.60 -5.24
CA ILE A 205 -4.31 12.92 -5.29
C ILE A 205 -3.59 12.10 -4.20
N GLY A 206 -4.23 11.90 -3.04
CA GLY A 206 -3.74 11.08 -1.93
C GLY A 206 -2.73 11.82 -1.05
N SER A 207 -2.90 11.73 0.27
CA SER A 207 -2.01 12.44 1.21
C SER A 207 -0.67 11.74 1.28
N LEU A 208 0.41 12.54 1.23
CA LEU A 208 1.78 12.03 1.35
C LEU A 208 2.01 11.45 2.74
N ARG A 209 1.37 12.02 3.76
CA ARG A 209 1.41 11.47 5.12
C ARG A 209 0.76 10.10 5.20
N ALA A 210 -0.43 9.95 4.60
CA ALA A 210 -1.13 8.67 4.56
C ALA A 210 -0.31 7.63 3.78
N LEU A 211 0.29 8.04 2.65
CA LEU A 211 1.14 7.18 1.83
C LEU A 211 2.39 6.71 2.58
N ASN A 212 3.13 7.61 3.24
CA ASN A 212 4.31 7.23 4.03
C ASN A 212 3.96 6.25 5.16
N LEU A 213 2.88 6.51 5.89
CA LEU A 213 2.45 5.60 6.95
C LEU A 213 1.97 4.25 6.40
N ALA A 214 1.26 4.23 5.28
CA ALA A 214 0.81 3.00 4.64
C ALA A 214 1.97 2.13 4.13
N LEU A 215 3.01 2.75 3.54
CA LEU A 215 4.21 2.04 3.08
C LEU A 215 5.01 1.45 4.25
N LEU A 216 5.14 2.19 5.36
CA LEU A 216 5.77 1.69 6.58
C LEU A 216 4.93 0.58 7.25
N ALA A 217 3.59 0.71 7.21
CA ALA A 217 2.69 -0.34 7.71
C ALA A 217 2.84 -1.64 6.90
N LYS A 218 2.97 -1.53 5.57
CA LYS A 218 3.19 -2.67 4.67
C LYS A 218 4.47 -3.42 5.05
N TRP A 219 5.54 -2.72 5.40
CA TRP A 219 6.77 -3.36 5.88
C TRP A 219 6.58 -4.14 7.17
N ARG A 220 5.94 -3.55 8.18
CA ARG A 220 5.64 -4.26 9.43
C ARG A 220 4.70 -5.45 9.23
N TRP A 221 3.76 -5.34 8.30
CA TRP A 221 2.91 -6.46 7.92
C TRP A 221 3.76 -7.60 7.32
N ARG A 222 4.64 -7.29 6.37
CA ARG A 222 5.54 -8.26 5.72
C ARG A 222 6.49 -8.90 6.72
N GLU A 223 7.04 -8.13 7.65
CA GLU A 223 7.85 -8.69 8.75
C GLU A 223 7.09 -9.76 9.52
N ARG A 224 5.81 -9.53 9.84
CA ARG A 224 4.99 -10.49 10.59
C ARG A 224 4.51 -11.68 9.77
N THR A 225 4.33 -11.52 8.46
CA THR A 225 3.80 -12.57 7.57
C THR A 225 4.90 -13.41 6.92
N GLU A 226 6.02 -12.81 6.53
CA GLU A 226 7.14 -13.47 5.86
C GLU A 226 8.15 -13.98 6.90
N VAL A 227 7.81 -15.07 7.59
CA VAL A 227 8.61 -15.58 8.72
C VAL A 227 10.00 -16.08 8.30
N ASP A 228 10.09 -16.66 7.10
CA ASP A 228 11.30 -17.33 6.59
C ASP A 228 12.17 -16.44 5.69
N ALA A 229 11.85 -15.15 5.57
CA ALA A 229 12.55 -14.27 4.65
C ALA A 229 13.93 -13.85 5.21
N LYS A 230 15.00 -14.06 4.42
CA LYS A 230 16.39 -13.75 4.81
C LYS A 230 16.63 -12.31 5.26
N TRP A 231 15.88 -11.35 4.72
CA TRP A 231 15.99 -9.94 5.11
C TRP A 231 15.57 -9.70 6.56
N ARG A 232 14.77 -10.59 7.15
CA ARG A 232 14.38 -10.55 8.56
C ARG A 232 15.52 -10.94 9.50
N GLN A 233 16.38 -11.86 9.06
CA GLN A 233 17.56 -12.32 9.81
C GLN A 233 18.63 -11.23 9.92
N LEU A 234 18.70 -10.30 8.95
CA LEU A 234 19.57 -9.12 9.03
C LEU A 234 19.15 -8.13 10.15
N ASN A 235 17.91 -8.22 10.65
CA ASN A 235 17.41 -7.38 11.72
C ASN A 235 17.52 -8.01 13.13
N SER A 236 17.88 -9.29 13.25
CA SER A 236 18.00 -9.97 14.56
C SER A 236 19.33 -9.72 15.27
N ASP A 237 20.36 -9.26 14.57
CA ASP A 237 21.73 -9.17 15.10
C ASP A 237 22.02 -7.86 15.87
N GLY A 238 20.97 -7.10 16.24
CA GLY A 238 21.09 -5.87 17.03
C GLY A 238 21.72 -4.67 16.30
N SER A 239 22.35 -4.86 15.14
CA SER A 239 22.81 -3.80 14.24
C SER A 239 21.77 -3.35 13.22
N GLY A 240 20.61 -4.01 13.19
CA GLY A 240 19.54 -3.76 12.23
C GLY A 240 18.61 -2.63 12.68
N TRP A 241 18.42 -1.64 11.81
CA TRP A 241 17.45 -0.55 11.86
C TRP A 241 16.25 -0.76 12.81
N THR A 242 16.43 -0.47 14.10
CA THR A 242 15.36 -0.54 15.10
C THR A 242 14.46 0.68 14.95
N TRP A 243 13.39 0.54 14.15
CA TRP A 243 12.32 1.53 14.10
C TRP A 243 11.52 1.50 15.40
N GLU A 244 11.91 2.30 16.40
CA GLU A 244 11.11 2.57 17.59
C GLU A 244 9.92 3.47 17.25
N LEU A 245 8.92 2.91 16.57
CA LEU A 245 7.61 3.54 16.34
C LEU A 245 6.72 3.52 17.60
N GLU A 246 7.12 2.77 18.63
CA GLU A 246 6.43 2.64 19.92
C GLU A 246 6.71 3.82 20.87
N ALA A 247 7.89 4.43 20.81
CA ALA A 247 8.25 5.60 21.61
C ALA A 247 7.27 6.78 21.41
N GLU A 248 6.67 6.91 20.21
CA GLU A 248 5.68 7.95 19.89
C GLU A 248 4.21 7.47 19.86
N LYS A 249 3.90 6.21 20.23
CA LYS A 249 2.53 5.63 20.20
C LYS A 249 1.82 5.69 18.85
N ILE A 250 2.55 5.79 17.73
CA ILE A 250 1.97 6.00 16.38
C ILE A 250 1.34 4.72 15.81
N PHE A 251 1.78 3.55 16.27
CA PHE A 251 1.19 2.25 15.92
C PHE A 251 0.61 1.52 17.14
N THR A 252 -0.08 2.26 18.01
CA THR A 252 -1.03 1.61 18.93
C THR A 252 -2.32 1.25 18.16
N VAL A 253 -3.07 0.23 18.60
CA VAL A 253 -4.37 -0.14 18.01
C VAL A 253 -5.31 1.09 17.90
N ARG A 254 -5.17 2.06 18.81
CA ARG A 254 -5.81 3.39 18.78
C ARG A 254 -5.49 4.22 17.54
N SER A 255 -4.24 4.21 17.10
CA SER A 255 -3.73 5.01 15.99
C SER A 255 -4.07 4.37 14.65
N LEU A 256 -4.06 3.04 14.58
CA LEU A 256 -4.57 2.27 13.44
C LEU A 256 -6.07 2.50 13.27
N ARG A 257 -6.83 2.50 14.37
CA ARG A 257 -8.26 2.82 14.37
C ARG A 257 -8.53 4.27 13.95
N LYS A 258 -7.75 5.25 14.42
CA LYS A 258 -7.84 6.64 13.91
C LYS A 258 -7.49 6.79 12.43
N LEU A 259 -6.56 5.98 11.92
CA LEU A 259 -6.23 5.92 10.49
C LEU A 259 -7.37 5.29 9.67
N ILE A 260 -7.99 4.23 10.21
CA ILE A 260 -9.16 3.58 9.63
C ILE A 260 -10.41 4.48 9.71
N ASP A 261 -10.58 5.24 10.79
CA ASP A 261 -11.69 6.16 11.00
C ASP A 261 -11.52 7.47 10.20
N ALA A 262 -10.28 7.90 9.93
CA ALA A 262 -9.97 9.06 9.08
C ALA A 262 -10.05 8.73 7.58
N VAL A 263 -9.94 7.46 7.21
CA VAL A 263 -10.37 6.95 5.91
C VAL A 263 -11.86 6.67 6.05
N SER A 264 -12.70 7.70 5.96
CA SER A 264 -14.15 7.60 6.10
C SER A 264 -14.70 6.40 5.30
N LEU A 265 -15.03 5.32 5.99
CA LEU A 265 -15.76 4.18 5.41
C LEU A 265 -17.20 4.65 5.21
N PRO A 266 -17.72 4.71 3.97
CA PRO A 266 -19.12 5.04 3.75
C PRO A 266 -19.99 3.92 4.31
N ILE A 267 -20.96 4.29 5.14
CA ILE A 267 -22.00 3.38 5.61
C ILE A 267 -23.12 3.45 4.56
N SER A 268 -23.12 2.52 3.60
CA SER A 268 -24.29 2.24 2.77
C SER A 268 -24.38 0.76 2.43
N ASP A 269 -25.61 0.24 2.38
CA ASP A 269 -26.00 -1.18 2.33
C ASP A 269 -25.50 -1.99 1.11
N ARG A 270 -24.65 -1.42 0.24
CA ARG A 270 -24.03 -2.12 -0.91
C ARG A 270 -22.53 -2.39 -0.75
N GLU A 271 -21.89 -1.96 0.33
CA GLU A 271 -20.43 -2.02 0.53
C GLU A 271 -19.96 -3.10 1.52
N THR A 272 -20.58 -4.29 1.57
CA THR A 272 -20.02 -5.43 2.32
C THR A 272 -19.11 -6.34 1.47
N ASP A 273 -19.00 -6.04 0.16
CA ASP A 273 -18.21 -6.79 -0.82
C ASP A 273 -16.68 -6.69 -0.63
N TRP A 274 -16.15 -5.82 0.25
CA TRP A 274 -14.70 -5.67 0.45
C TRP A 274 -14.09 -6.79 1.32
N LEU A 275 -14.85 -7.34 2.27
CA LEU A 275 -14.41 -8.45 3.12
C LEU A 275 -14.27 -9.72 2.27
N ALA A 276 -13.13 -10.41 2.42
CA ALA A 276 -12.80 -11.60 1.66
C ALA A 276 -13.51 -12.86 2.21
N THR A 277 -14.84 -12.84 2.25
CA THR A 277 -15.64 -14.06 2.43
C THR A 277 -15.48 -14.99 1.25
N LEU A 278 -15.80 -16.27 1.43
CA LEU A 278 -15.69 -17.24 0.36
C LEU A 278 -16.60 -16.89 -0.83
N ASP A 279 -17.82 -16.41 -0.56
CA ASP A 279 -18.74 -15.87 -1.57
C ASP A 279 -18.10 -14.70 -2.36
N ASN A 280 -17.46 -13.74 -1.67
CA ASN A 280 -16.80 -12.61 -2.31
C ASN A 280 -15.51 -13.01 -3.05
N LEU A 281 -14.78 -14.01 -2.57
CA LEU A 281 -13.59 -14.56 -3.23
C LEU A 281 -13.97 -15.30 -4.52
N ASN A 282 -15.06 -16.07 -4.49
CA ASN A 282 -15.62 -16.72 -5.68
C ASN A 282 -16.12 -15.69 -6.71
N LYS A 283 -16.84 -14.64 -6.28
CA LYS A 283 -17.22 -13.51 -7.16
C LYS A 283 -16.01 -12.80 -7.77
N ARG A 284 -14.85 -12.81 -7.10
CA ARG A 284 -13.57 -12.25 -7.57
C ARG A 284 -12.72 -13.25 -8.37
N GLY A 285 -13.23 -14.45 -8.66
CA GLY A 285 -12.55 -15.45 -9.49
C GLY A 285 -11.50 -16.31 -8.76
N VAL A 286 -11.41 -16.22 -7.43
CA VAL A 286 -10.54 -17.09 -6.61
C VAL A 286 -11.34 -18.34 -6.24
N ARG A 287 -11.15 -19.43 -7.01
CA ARG A 287 -11.87 -20.70 -6.81
C ARG A 287 -11.34 -21.46 -5.59
N LEU A 288 -12.07 -21.42 -4.48
CA LEU A 288 -11.85 -22.29 -3.31
C LEU A 288 -12.92 -23.38 -3.29
N GLN A 289 -12.55 -24.63 -2.97
CA GLN A 289 -13.47 -25.77 -3.01
C GLN A 289 -14.43 -25.75 -1.81
N ALA A 290 -15.74 -25.84 -2.11
CA ALA A 290 -16.92 -25.78 -1.24
C ALA A 290 -17.33 -24.37 -0.74
N ASN A 291 -18.56 -23.95 -1.10
CA ASN A 291 -19.18 -22.68 -0.65
C ASN A 291 -19.70 -22.75 0.81
N GLU A 292 -19.27 -23.74 1.58
CA GLU A 292 -19.72 -24.00 2.93
C GLU A 292 -18.92 -23.14 3.93
N CYS A 293 -19.61 -22.71 4.99
CA CYS A 293 -19.02 -21.95 6.07
C CYS A 293 -17.88 -22.74 6.73
N VAL A 294 -16.69 -22.16 6.71
CA VAL A 294 -15.46 -22.81 7.20
C VAL A 294 -15.39 -22.92 8.73
N MET A 295 -16.45 -22.49 9.43
CA MET A 295 -16.59 -22.63 10.89
C MET A 295 -17.62 -23.70 11.28
N CYS A 296 -18.79 -23.74 10.65
CA CYS A 296 -19.86 -24.69 11.02
C CYS A 296 -20.13 -25.79 9.99
N HIS A 297 -19.58 -25.70 8.77
CA HIS A 297 -19.76 -26.67 7.68
C HIS A 297 -21.22 -27.01 7.34
N SER A 298 -22.18 -26.17 7.73
CA SER A 298 -23.62 -26.50 7.68
C SER A 298 -24.44 -25.58 6.76
N ALA A 299 -23.87 -24.45 6.31
CA ALA A 299 -24.56 -23.47 5.47
C ALA A 299 -23.56 -22.69 4.60
N ALA A 300 -24.06 -21.94 3.63
CA ALA A 300 -23.22 -21.13 2.75
C ALA A 300 -22.51 -19.98 3.49
N GLU A 301 -21.24 -19.71 3.15
CA GLU A 301 -20.45 -18.67 3.83
C GLU A 301 -20.81 -17.25 3.37
N SER A 302 -21.68 -16.57 4.12
CA SER A 302 -21.96 -15.12 3.98
C SER A 302 -21.59 -14.34 5.25
N LEU A 303 -21.51 -13.01 5.17
CA LEU A 303 -21.22 -12.18 6.35
C LEU A 303 -22.32 -12.29 7.42
N ASP A 304 -23.59 -12.29 7.00
CA ASP A 304 -24.72 -12.48 7.92
C ASP A 304 -24.70 -13.87 8.55
N HIS A 305 -24.26 -14.87 7.78
CA HIS A 305 -24.04 -16.20 8.33
C HIS A 305 -22.89 -16.20 9.33
N ILE A 306 -21.70 -15.70 8.98
CA ILE A 306 -20.51 -15.68 9.86
C ILE A 306 -20.80 -15.00 11.21
N PHE A 307 -21.46 -13.84 11.20
CA PHE A 307 -21.60 -13.02 12.41
C PHE A 307 -22.96 -13.13 13.11
N GLY A 308 -24.01 -13.60 12.44
CA GLY A 308 -25.36 -13.73 13.01
C GLY A 308 -25.89 -15.16 13.06
N ASN A 309 -25.76 -15.92 11.97
CA ASN A 309 -26.47 -17.20 11.81
C ASN A 309 -25.62 -18.48 11.96
N CYS A 310 -24.31 -18.36 12.14
CA CYS A 310 -23.41 -19.49 12.32
C CYS A 310 -23.59 -20.08 13.73
N SER A 311 -23.72 -21.40 13.83
CA SER A 311 -23.92 -22.12 15.09
C SER A 311 -22.78 -21.86 16.09
N THR A 312 -21.53 -21.92 15.63
CA THR A 312 -20.35 -21.59 16.43
C THR A 312 -20.40 -20.16 16.96
N THR A 313 -20.79 -19.20 16.12
CA THR A 313 -20.92 -17.79 16.51
C THR A 313 -22.03 -17.59 17.56
N ARG A 314 -23.15 -18.31 17.42
CA ARG A 314 -24.25 -18.26 18.40
C ARG A 314 -23.87 -18.88 19.73
N HIS A 315 -23.15 -19.99 19.75
CA HIS A 315 -22.66 -20.61 20.99
C HIS A 315 -21.66 -19.69 21.72
N VAL A 316 -20.71 -19.10 21.00
CA VAL A 316 -19.77 -18.11 21.56
C VAL A 316 -20.52 -16.86 22.06
N GLY A 317 -21.51 -16.37 21.30
CA GLY A 317 -22.36 -15.25 21.69
C GLY A 317 -23.18 -15.53 22.96
N ALA A 318 -23.75 -16.73 23.09
CA ALA A 318 -24.47 -17.17 24.28
C ALA A 318 -23.56 -17.35 25.51
N HIS A 319 -22.31 -17.78 25.33
CA HIS A 319 -21.35 -17.81 26.43
C HIS A 319 -20.93 -16.41 26.90
N LEU A 320 -20.84 -15.45 25.97
CA LEU A 320 -20.50 -14.06 26.27
C LEU A 320 -21.67 -13.28 26.86
N SER A 321 -22.92 -13.68 26.59
CA SER A 321 -24.11 -13.01 27.12
C SER A 321 -24.14 -13.01 28.64
N ASN A 322 -23.74 -14.12 29.26
CA ASN A 322 -23.62 -14.28 30.71
C ASN A 322 -22.63 -13.31 31.36
N LEU A 323 -21.76 -12.67 30.58
CA LEU A 323 -20.74 -11.74 31.07
C LEU A 323 -21.12 -10.26 30.88
N VAL A 324 -22.05 -9.94 29.97
CA VAL A 324 -22.28 -8.55 29.55
C VAL A 324 -23.75 -8.17 29.31
N ASP A 325 -24.71 -9.03 29.67
CA ASP A 325 -26.16 -8.85 29.37
C ASP A 325 -26.42 -8.52 27.89
N TRP A 326 -25.63 -9.11 26.98
CA TRP A 326 -25.49 -8.61 25.61
C TRP A 326 -25.75 -9.68 24.53
N TRP A 327 -26.75 -10.52 24.76
CA TRP A 327 -27.35 -11.44 23.76
C TRP A 327 -28.70 -11.94 24.34
N PRO A 328 -29.82 -12.00 23.58
CA PRO A 328 -29.90 -12.44 22.19
C PRO A 328 -30.27 -11.34 21.19
N ILE A 329 -29.77 -11.47 19.95
CA ILE A 329 -30.33 -10.76 18.80
C ILE A 329 -31.69 -11.42 18.49
N PRO A 330 -32.82 -10.68 18.46
CA PRO A 330 -34.09 -11.23 18.01
C PRO A 330 -33.94 -11.82 16.60
N ASP A 331 -34.57 -12.95 16.31
CA ASP A 331 -34.41 -13.66 15.02
C ASP A 331 -34.72 -12.78 13.78
N ASP A 332 -35.51 -11.70 13.95
CA ASP A 332 -35.82 -10.70 12.92
C ASP A 332 -34.63 -9.80 12.54
N THR A 333 -33.69 -9.59 13.48
CA THR A 333 -32.65 -8.55 13.37
C THR A 333 -31.34 -9.12 12.85
N ALA A 334 -31.24 -10.46 12.74
CA ALA A 334 -30.11 -11.16 12.13
C ALA A 334 -29.90 -10.78 10.66
N GLN A 335 -30.92 -10.24 9.98
CA GLN A 335 -30.80 -9.71 8.61
C GLN A 335 -30.07 -8.36 8.55
N ARG A 336 -29.81 -7.69 9.69
CA ARG A 336 -29.17 -6.38 9.77
C ARG A 336 -28.24 -6.31 10.97
N PHE A 337 -27.23 -7.19 11.04
CA PHE A 337 -26.24 -7.21 12.13
C PHE A 337 -25.37 -5.92 12.21
N TRP A 338 -25.26 -5.17 11.10
CA TRP A 338 -24.30 -4.07 10.96
C TRP A 338 -24.54 -2.76 11.74
N PRO A 339 -25.76 -2.39 12.20
CA PRO A 339 -25.95 -1.27 13.11
C PRO A 339 -25.46 -1.66 14.51
N VAL A 340 -24.14 -1.59 14.74
CA VAL A 340 -23.50 -1.83 16.06
C VAL A 340 -24.08 -0.90 17.15
N SER A 341 -24.69 0.23 16.76
CA SER A 341 -25.42 1.13 17.65
C SER A 341 -26.67 0.51 18.28
N GLY A 342 -27.33 -0.43 17.62
CA GLY A 342 -28.52 -1.13 18.14
C GLY A 342 -28.19 -2.28 19.10
N LEU A 343 -26.93 -2.70 19.13
CA LEU A 343 -26.44 -3.79 19.98
C LEU A 343 -25.96 -3.30 21.36
N VAL A 344 -26.02 -2.01 21.66
CA VAL A 344 -25.35 -1.42 22.81
C VAL A 344 -26.32 -0.50 23.55
N ALA A 345 -26.45 -0.65 24.87
CA ALA A 345 -27.46 0.07 25.67
C ALA A 345 -26.95 0.43 27.09
N GLY A 346 -27.47 1.52 27.64
CA GLY A 346 -27.15 2.01 28.99
C GLY A 346 -26.24 3.24 29.01
N ASP A 347 -25.58 3.49 30.15
CA ASP A 347 -24.76 4.70 30.33
C ASP A 347 -23.47 4.70 29.49
N ILE A 348 -22.89 5.89 29.29
CA ILE A 348 -21.70 6.12 28.44
C ILE A 348 -20.55 5.13 28.74
N CYS A 349 -20.34 4.78 30.02
CA CYS A 349 -19.34 3.80 30.43
C CYS A 349 -19.68 2.38 29.96
N ARG A 350 -20.94 1.97 30.11
CA ARG A 350 -21.45 0.65 29.70
C ARG A 350 -21.41 0.50 28.18
N ILE A 351 -21.83 1.55 27.45
CA ILE A 351 -21.75 1.64 25.99
C ILE A 351 -20.30 1.45 25.50
N LYS A 352 -19.33 2.05 26.19
CA LYS A 352 -17.92 1.97 25.80
C LYS A 352 -17.32 0.59 26.00
N VAL A 353 -17.65 -0.07 27.11
CA VAL A 353 -17.25 -1.45 27.39
C VAL A 353 -17.87 -2.39 26.37
N GLN A 354 -19.19 -2.30 26.19
CA GLN A 354 -19.94 -3.12 25.23
C GLN A 354 -19.40 -2.94 23.80
N LYS A 355 -19.21 -1.72 23.28
CA LYS A 355 -18.58 -1.47 21.95
C LYS A 355 -17.20 -2.10 21.80
N THR A 356 -16.42 -2.16 22.87
CA THR A 356 -15.07 -2.75 22.84
C THR A 356 -15.14 -4.27 22.78
N ILE A 357 -16.07 -4.87 23.54
CA ILE A 357 -16.32 -6.31 23.50
C ILE A 357 -16.92 -6.71 22.15
N VAL A 358 -17.83 -5.91 21.57
CA VAL A 358 -18.36 -6.13 20.21
C VAL A 358 -17.24 -6.16 19.17
N ALA A 359 -16.37 -5.16 19.20
CA ALA A 359 -15.28 -5.10 18.25
C ALA A 359 -14.32 -6.29 18.42
N ALA A 360 -14.04 -6.71 19.66
CA ALA A 360 -13.18 -7.86 19.94
C ALA A 360 -13.82 -9.16 19.44
N PHE A 361 -15.13 -9.33 19.65
CA PHE A 361 -15.91 -10.45 19.14
C PHE A 361 -15.81 -10.54 17.61
N LEU A 362 -16.11 -9.45 16.89
CA LEU A 362 -16.03 -9.43 15.42
C LEU A 362 -14.64 -9.77 14.89
N TRP A 363 -13.62 -9.19 15.52
CA TRP A 363 -12.24 -9.45 15.14
C TRP A 363 -11.83 -10.90 15.37
N VAL A 364 -12.14 -11.48 16.53
CA VAL A 364 -11.75 -12.85 16.86
C VAL A 364 -12.51 -13.85 16.00
N MET A 365 -13.81 -13.64 15.75
CA MET A 365 -14.59 -14.51 14.86
C MET A 365 -14.06 -14.46 13.43
N TRP A 366 -13.72 -13.28 12.92
CA TRP A 366 -13.08 -13.14 11.60
C TRP A 366 -11.69 -13.80 11.54
N ALA A 367 -10.88 -13.60 12.58
CA ALA A 367 -9.55 -14.19 12.67
C ALA A 367 -9.61 -15.71 12.76
N GLN A 368 -10.58 -16.26 13.50
CA GLN A 368 -10.79 -17.69 13.61
C GLN A 368 -11.21 -18.29 12.27
N ARG A 369 -12.13 -17.64 11.55
CA ARG A 369 -12.48 -18.05 10.19
C ARG A 369 -11.26 -18.11 9.28
N ASN A 370 -10.40 -17.09 9.29
CA ASN A 370 -9.19 -17.07 8.46
C ASN A 370 -8.18 -18.15 8.87
N ASN A 371 -8.05 -18.45 10.16
CA ASN A 371 -7.20 -19.55 10.62
C ASN A 371 -7.76 -20.92 10.16
N ASN A 372 -9.08 -21.11 10.18
CA ASN A 372 -9.69 -22.33 9.65
C ASN A 372 -9.49 -22.42 8.12
N ALA A 373 -9.75 -21.33 7.39
CA ALA A 373 -9.69 -21.31 5.93
C ALA A 373 -8.28 -21.44 5.34
N PHE A 374 -7.26 -20.84 5.99
CA PHE A 374 -5.90 -20.81 5.44
C PHE A 374 -4.89 -21.69 6.18
N LYS A 375 -5.19 -22.11 7.42
CA LYS A 375 -4.27 -22.88 8.26
C LYS A 375 -4.87 -24.18 8.81
N GLY A 376 -6.15 -24.46 8.56
CA GLY A 376 -6.84 -25.65 9.08
C GLY A 376 -6.92 -25.72 10.61
N CYS A 377 -6.72 -24.61 11.33
CA CYS A 377 -6.60 -24.59 12.78
C CYS A 377 -7.91 -24.19 13.47
N CYS A 378 -8.71 -25.17 13.89
CA CYS A 378 -9.95 -24.94 14.65
C CYS A 378 -9.67 -24.85 16.16
N LYS A 379 -9.95 -23.69 16.77
CA LYS A 379 -9.92 -23.51 18.22
C LYS A 379 -11.22 -23.95 18.86
N LYS A 380 -11.17 -24.42 20.11
CA LYS A 380 -12.35 -24.74 20.90
C LYS A 380 -13.12 -23.45 21.27
N GLU A 381 -14.43 -23.56 21.44
CA GLU A 381 -15.32 -22.42 21.78
C GLU A 381 -14.85 -21.69 23.05
N THR A 382 -14.37 -22.43 24.06
CA THR A 382 -13.85 -21.87 25.31
C THR A 382 -12.59 -21.01 25.12
N GLU A 383 -11.70 -21.41 24.21
CA GLU A 383 -10.49 -20.65 23.87
C GLU A 383 -10.83 -19.38 23.09
N ILE A 384 -11.85 -19.44 22.23
CA ILE A 384 -12.37 -18.29 21.49
C ILE A 384 -12.95 -17.26 22.46
N CYS A 385 -13.75 -17.70 23.43
CA CYS A 385 -14.29 -16.83 24.48
C CYS A 385 -13.18 -16.16 25.32
N CYS A 386 -12.16 -16.94 25.73
CA CYS A 386 -11.01 -16.41 26.47
C CYS A 386 -10.24 -15.36 25.66
N GLU A 387 -10.02 -15.61 24.36
CA GLU A 387 -9.35 -14.68 23.45
C GLU A 387 -10.17 -13.38 23.28
N ILE A 388 -11.49 -13.47 23.20
CA ILE A 388 -12.38 -12.30 23.11
C ILE A 388 -12.28 -11.46 24.37
N GLN A 389 -12.38 -12.09 25.56
CA GLN A 389 -12.23 -11.40 26.83
C GLN A 389 -10.86 -10.74 26.97
N PHE A 390 -9.80 -11.46 26.59
CA PHE A 390 -8.42 -10.96 26.64
C PHE A 390 -8.20 -9.79 25.69
N ARG A 391 -8.66 -9.90 24.44
CA ARG A 391 -8.54 -8.79 23.47
C ARG A 391 -9.38 -7.60 23.88
N ALA A 392 -10.60 -7.80 24.38
CA ALA A 392 -11.43 -6.72 24.88
C ALA A 392 -10.77 -6.01 26.07
N PHE A 393 -10.16 -6.76 26.99
CA PHE A 393 -9.37 -6.22 28.11
C PHE A 393 -8.18 -5.38 27.62
N GLU A 394 -7.33 -5.96 26.77
CA GLU A 394 -6.15 -5.27 26.22
C GLU A 394 -6.55 -4.01 25.45
N TRP A 395 -7.61 -4.09 24.66
CA TRP A 395 -8.11 -2.96 23.89
C TRP A 395 -8.66 -1.87 24.81
N LEU A 396 -9.44 -2.20 25.85
CA LEU A 396 -9.98 -1.20 26.77
C LEU A 396 -8.89 -0.57 27.65
N ARG A 397 -7.94 -1.39 28.13
CA ARG A 397 -6.75 -0.99 28.89
C ARG A 397 -5.90 0.01 28.10
N CYS A 398 -5.63 -0.31 26.84
CA CYS A 398 -4.92 0.58 25.95
C CYS A 398 -5.76 1.80 25.54
N ASN A 399 -7.10 1.71 25.59
CA ASN A 399 -8.02 2.72 25.06
C ASN A 399 -8.64 3.67 26.11
N THR A 400 -8.22 3.60 27.37
CA THR A 400 -8.71 4.50 28.43
C THR A 400 -7.59 5.03 29.32
N LYS A 401 -7.72 6.29 29.82
CA LYS A 401 -6.73 6.87 30.75
C LYS A 401 -6.67 6.07 32.06
N CYS A 402 -7.82 5.55 32.47
CA CYS A 402 -8.00 4.71 33.65
C CYS A 402 -7.47 3.29 33.46
N GLY A 403 -7.17 2.84 32.22
CA GLY A 403 -6.81 1.46 31.91
C GLY A 403 -5.65 0.88 32.73
N LYS A 404 -4.73 1.71 33.25
CA LYS A 404 -3.67 1.27 34.17
C LYS A 404 -4.19 0.68 35.49
N PHE A 405 -5.40 1.05 35.92
CA PHE A 405 -6.06 0.58 37.13
C PHE A 405 -7.04 -0.57 36.88
N LEU A 406 -7.17 -1.03 35.62
CA LEU A 406 -8.07 -2.12 35.27
C LEU A 406 -7.41 -3.47 35.62
N SER A 407 -7.90 -4.11 36.69
CA SER A 407 -7.45 -5.46 37.08
C SER A 407 -8.05 -6.52 36.16
N ARG A 408 -7.20 -7.46 35.72
CA ARG A 408 -7.60 -8.60 34.88
C ARG A 408 -8.57 -9.53 35.62
N ASP A 409 -8.34 -9.77 36.90
CA ASP A 409 -9.17 -10.69 37.71
C ASP A 409 -10.58 -10.14 37.86
N ARG A 410 -10.72 -8.83 38.11
CA ARG A 410 -12.02 -8.16 38.18
C ARG A 410 -12.72 -8.11 36.82
N TRP A 411 -11.97 -7.95 35.73
CA TRP A 411 -12.50 -7.91 34.37
C TRP A 411 -13.12 -9.24 33.94
N ILE A 412 -12.46 -10.36 34.27
CA ILE A 412 -12.95 -11.70 33.95
C ILE A 412 -14.29 -11.99 34.65
N CYS A 413 -14.46 -11.50 35.89
CA CYS A 413 -15.70 -11.67 36.65
C CYS A 413 -16.83 -10.75 36.17
N ASN A 414 -16.58 -9.45 35.98
CA ASN A 414 -17.57 -8.52 35.45
C ASN A 414 -16.90 -7.31 34.75
N PRO A 415 -16.88 -7.27 33.41
CA PRO A 415 -16.22 -6.22 32.64
C PRO A 415 -16.75 -4.81 32.90
N VAL A 416 -18.06 -4.67 33.17
CA VAL A 416 -18.71 -3.38 33.39
C VAL A 416 -18.36 -2.83 34.77
N ASN A 417 -18.45 -3.66 35.82
CA ASN A 417 -18.10 -3.26 37.19
C ASN A 417 -16.60 -3.00 37.36
N ALA A 418 -15.75 -3.78 36.68
CA ALA A 418 -14.31 -3.56 36.64
C ALA A 418 -13.97 -2.19 36.02
N PHE A 419 -14.70 -1.78 34.98
CA PHE A 419 -14.49 -0.48 34.35
C PHE A 419 -15.05 0.70 35.15
N LEU A 420 -16.21 0.54 35.81
CA LEU A 420 -16.80 1.57 36.66
C LEU A 420 -15.95 1.86 37.90
N SER A 421 -15.46 0.82 38.59
CA SER A 421 -14.54 0.95 39.73
C SER A 421 -13.18 1.56 39.34
N CYS A 422 -12.77 1.39 38.09
CA CYS A 422 -11.57 1.99 37.54
C CYS A 422 -11.75 3.49 37.23
N ASN A 423 -12.94 3.90 36.79
CA ASN A 423 -13.26 5.33 36.57
C ASN A 423 -13.41 6.12 37.87
N SER A 424 -13.84 5.51 38.98
CA SER A 424 -13.93 6.19 40.28
C SER A 424 -12.57 6.42 40.95
N LEU A 425 -11.54 5.66 40.57
CA LEU A 425 -10.17 5.75 41.09
C LEU A 425 -9.26 6.68 40.26
N ALA A 426 -9.73 7.20 39.13
CA ALA A 426 -8.95 8.07 38.27
C ALA A 426 -8.94 9.51 38.83
N PRO A 427 -7.78 10.18 38.94
CA PRO A 427 -7.74 11.60 39.31
C PRO A 427 -8.49 12.42 38.25
N ARG A 428 -9.39 13.31 38.71
CA ARG A 428 -10.22 14.17 37.85
C ARG A 428 -9.38 15.06 36.93
#